data_AF-A0A0B1T394-F1
#
_entry.id   AF-A0A0B1T394-F1
#
_cell.length_a   1.000
_cell.length_b   1.000
_cell.length_c   1.000
_cell.angle_alpha   90.00
_cell.angle_beta   90.00
_cell.angle_gamma   90.00
#
_symmetry.space_group_name_H-M   'P 1'
#
loop_
_entity.id
_entity.type
_entity.pdbx_description
1 polymer ?
#
loop_
_entity_poly.entity_id
_entity_poly.type
_entity_poly.pdbx_seq_one_letter_code
_entity_poly.pdbx_strand_id
1 'polypeptide(L)'
;MRGPSAMAYQLGFSLAIVVVFCSVAGILHYVPSPSLFAYPQLRFQSSTLRVVLSTLQTIVTFVCILLALLHSSSMLASVSLFSLYLCVALVAFFPLFAVVFSGYSCIMTLSLILNTLCILVGASVFLVFGIKDVTTFRTIIPYEFTVSDTIISLFVGFVVSLYQLTSSPLLYQAYFPIPTLHKLRLTLAFHGVFQLFSSILVFVTIALFYAFLENKCSLNFSYQTLFVFTKVSW
;
A
#
# COMPACT_ATOMS: atom_id res chain seq x y z
N MET A 1 3.38 -9.30 -10.48
CA MET A 1 3.02 -10.70 -10.21
C MET A 1 1.62 -10.93 -10.75
N ARG A 2 1.48 -11.58 -11.92
CA ARG A 2 0.18 -12.06 -12.41
C ARG A 2 0.07 -13.51 -11.93
N GLY A 3 -0.94 -13.86 -11.16
CA GLY A 3 -1.20 -15.26 -10.80
C GLY A 3 -1.55 -15.52 -9.33
N PRO A 4 -1.95 -16.76 -9.01
CA PRO A 4 -2.39 -17.21 -7.68
C PRO A 4 -1.34 -17.02 -6.56
N SER A 5 -0.07 -16.81 -6.89
CA SER A 5 0.98 -16.45 -5.93
C SER A 5 0.72 -15.10 -5.24
N ALA A 6 -0.04 -14.18 -5.86
CA ALA A 6 -0.47 -12.94 -5.20
C ALA A 6 -1.46 -13.20 -4.06
N MET A 7 -2.29 -14.24 -4.15
CA MET A 7 -3.18 -14.66 -3.07
C MET A 7 -2.38 -15.22 -1.89
N ALA A 8 -1.28 -15.93 -2.17
CA ALA A 8 -0.39 -16.44 -1.13
C ALA A 8 0.30 -15.32 -0.33
N TYR A 9 0.64 -14.19 -0.97
CA TYR A 9 1.10 -12.98 -0.27
C TYR A 9 0.07 -12.49 0.75
N GLN A 10 -1.23 -12.46 0.37
CA GLN A 10 -2.31 -12.03 1.25
C GLN A 10 -2.58 -13.01 2.40
N LEU A 11 -2.39 -14.31 2.16
CA LEU A 11 -2.40 -15.31 3.23
C LEU A 11 -1.24 -15.08 4.22
N GLY A 12 -0.04 -14.77 3.71
CA GLY A 12 1.09 -14.35 4.54
C GLY A 12 0.79 -13.10 5.38
N PHE A 13 0.13 -12.10 4.79
CA PHE A 13 -0.33 -10.91 5.50
C PHE A 13 -1.31 -11.26 6.64
N SER A 14 -2.29 -12.14 6.36
CA SER A 14 -3.28 -12.59 7.33
C SER A 14 -2.64 -13.31 8.51
N LEU A 15 -1.66 -14.17 8.24
CA LEU A 15 -0.86 -14.85 9.27
C LEU A 15 -0.11 -13.84 10.15
N ALA A 16 0.49 -12.80 9.56
CA ALA A 16 1.20 -11.76 10.31
C ALA A 16 0.25 -11.01 11.26
N ILE A 17 -0.99 -10.73 10.85
CA ILE A 17 -1.99 -10.10 11.74
C ILE A 17 -2.32 -10.98 12.92
N VAL A 18 -2.55 -12.28 12.71
CA VAL A 18 -2.85 -13.21 13.80
C VAL A 18 -1.70 -13.21 14.81
N VAL A 19 -0.45 -13.26 14.33
CA VAL A 19 0.73 -13.18 15.20
C VAL A 19 0.75 -11.87 15.99
N VAL A 20 0.56 -10.73 15.33
CA VAL A 20 0.59 -9.39 15.97
C VAL A 20 -0.55 -9.22 16.96
N PHE A 21 -1.76 -9.66 16.61
CA PHE A 21 -2.95 -9.64 17.46
C PHE A 21 -2.72 -10.42 18.77
N CYS A 22 -2.12 -11.61 18.65
CA CYS A 22 -1.87 -12.49 19.79
C CYS A 22 -0.68 -12.05 20.65
N SER A 23 0.39 -11.49 20.05
CA SER A 23 1.68 -11.31 20.74
C SER A 23 2.15 -9.86 20.89
N VAL A 24 2.02 -9.01 19.86
CA VAL A 24 2.67 -7.69 19.82
C VAL A 24 1.71 -6.53 20.16
N ALA A 25 0.40 -6.73 20.02
CA ALA A 25 -0.61 -5.70 20.27
C ALA A 25 -0.53 -5.10 21.69
N GLY A 26 -0.21 -5.92 22.71
CA GLY A 26 -0.04 -5.45 24.09
C GLY A 26 1.17 -4.55 24.26
N ILE A 27 2.28 -4.85 23.57
CA ILE A 27 3.51 -4.08 23.62
C ILE A 27 3.31 -2.72 22.92
N LEU A 28 2.66 -2.72 21.76
CA LEU A 28 2.39 -1.51 20.99
C LEU A 28 1.46 -0.53 21.71
N HIS A 29 0.49 -1.04 22.49
CA HIS A 29 -0.43 -0.19 23.27
C HIS A 29 0.24 0.48 24.47
N TYR A 30 1.30 -0.12 25.01
CA TYR A 30 1.93 0.33 26.25
C TYR A 30 2.92 1.50 26.05
N VAL A 31 3.26 1.86 24.81
CA VAL A 31 4.25 2.90 24.54
C VAL A 31 3.59 4.28 24.66
N PRO A 32 3.94 5.11 25.66
CA PRO A 32 3.26 6.38 25.92
C PRO A 32 3.72 7.51 25.00
N SER A 33 4.21 7.18 23.80
CA SER A 33 4.80 8.13 22.85
C SER A 33 4.18 7.99 21.46
N PRO A 34 3.93 9.10 20.74
CA PRO A 34 3.49 9.07 19.35
C PRO A 34 4.59 8.57 18.39
N SER A 35 5.83 8.42 18.87
CA SER A 35 6.93 7.86 18.09
C SER A 35 7.16 6.39 18.47
N LEU A 36 7.05 5.51 17.48
CA LEU A 36 7.37 4.08 17.64
C LEU A 36 8.81 3.85 18.09
N PHE A 37 9.74 4.71 17.65
CA PHE A 37 11.16 4.60 18.00
C PHE A 37 11.47 4.95 19.46
N ALA A 38 10.50 5.45 20.22
CA ALA A 38 10.60 5.54 21.67
C ALA A 38 10.67 4.16 22.33
N TYR A 39 10.04 3.13 21.75
CA TYR A 39 10.08 1.77 22.31
C TYR A 39 11.50 1.16 22.29
N PRO A 40 12.22 1.14 21.14
CA PRO A 40 13.63 0.72 21.12
C PRO A 40 14.51 1.53 22.06
N GLN A 41 14.26 2.84 22.21
CA GLN A 41 15.00 3.67 23.17
C GLN A 41 14.80 3.16 24.60
N LEU A 42 13.56 2.89 25.02
CA LEU A 42 13.25 2.40 26.36
C LEU A 42 13.74 0.97 26.58
N ARG A 43 13.66 0.12 25.56
CA ARG A 43 14.04 -1.29 25.64
C ARG A 43 15.55 -1.50 25.66
N PHE A 44 16.30 -0.76 24.84
CA PHE A 44 17.75 -0.90 24.70
C PHE A 44 18.53 0.22 25.39
N GLN A 45 17.84 1.15 26.06
CA GLN A 45 18.42 2.30 26.78
C GLN A 45 19.38 3.14 25.91
N SER A 46 19.13 3.20 24.60
CA SER A 46 20.00 3.87 23.62
C SER A 46 19.25 4.97 22.87
N SER A 47 19.63 6.22 23.13
CA SER A 47 19.16 7.37 22.36
C SER A 47 19.71 7.37 20.93
N THR A 48 20.95 6.91 20.74
CA THR A 48 21.59 6.78 19.42
C THR A 48 20.80 5.85 18.50
N LEU A 49 20.31 4.72 19.02
CA LEU A 49 19.50 3.78 18.24
C LEU A 49 18.20 4.43 17.73
N ARG A 50 17.53 5.24 18.56
CA ARG A 50 16.34 5.99 18.14
C ARG A 50 16.64 6.95 17.00
N VAL A 51 17.76 7.69 17.09
CA VAL A 51 18.15 8.64 16.04
C VAL A 51 18.43 7.91 14.74
N VAL A 52 19.23 6.84 14.77
CA VAL A 52 19.59 6.06 13.57
C VAL A 52 18.36 5.44 12.91
N LEU A 53 17.44 4.85 13.69
CA LEU A 53 16.21 4.27 13.14
C LEU A 53 15.30 5.35 12.57
N SER A 54 15.20 6.51 13.24
CA SER A 54 14.41 7.63 12.76
C SER A 54 14.96 8.22 11.47
N THR A 55 16.29 8.38 11.35
CA THR A 55 16.91 8.92 10.12
C THR A 55 16.76 7.94 8.97
N LEU A 56 16.99 6.64 9.20
CA LEU A 56 16.82 5.61 8.18
C LEU A 56 15.38 5.58 7.68
N GLN A 57 14.40 5.61 8.59
CA GLN A 57 12.98 5.63 8.21
C GLN A 57 12.63 6.87 7.39
N THR A 58 13.12 8.05 7.77
CA THR A 58 12.88 9.28 7.01
C THR A 58 13.41 9.17 5.59
N ILE A 59 14.62 8.63 5.40
CA ILE A 59 15.22 8.40 4.08
C ILE A 59 14.35 7.44 3.26
N VAL A 60 13.97 6.29 3.83
CA VAL A 60 13.13 5.30 3.13
C VAL A 60 11.78 5.91 2.75
N THR A 61 11.15 6.63 3.67
CA THR A 61 9.83 7.25 3.43
C THR A 61 9.91 8.32 2.35
N PHE A 62 10.98 9.13 2.33
CA PHE A 62 11.22 10.13 1.29
C PHE A 62 11.36 9.48 -0.09
N VAL A 63 12.16 8.41 -0.20
CA VAL A 63 12.31 7.66 -1.45
C VAL A 63 10.97 7.07 -1.90
N CYS A 64 10.20 6.46 -1.00
CA CYS A 64 8.88 5.92 -1.31
C CYS A 64 7.90 7.01 -1.81
N ILE A 65 7.89 8.19 -1.18
CA ILE A 65 7.05 9.32 -1.61
C ILE A 65 7.44 9.77 -3.03
N LEU A 66 8.74 9.87 -3.31
CA LEU A 66 9.24 10.27 -4.62
C LEU A 66 8.86 9.27 -5.71
N LEU A 67 9.01 7.97 -5.44
CA LEU A 67 8.58 6.91 -6.36
C LEU A 67 7.06 6.92 -6.60
N ALA A 68 6.27 7.08 -5.53
CA ALA A 68 4.82 7.15 -5.63
C ALA A 68 4.36 8.39 -6.42
N LEU A 69 4.99 9.55 -6.20
CA LEU A 69 4.71 10.78 -6.92
C LEU A 69 5.00 10.63 -8.42
N LEU A 70 6.17 10.07 -8.78
CA LEU A 70 6.53 9.85 -10.17
C LEU A 70 5.58 8.86 -10.86
N HIS A 71 5.26 7.74 -10.18
CA HIS A 71 4.40 6.72 -10.74
C HIS A 71 2.98 7.26 -10.98
N SER A 72 2.36 7.88 -9.97
CA SER A 72 1.03 8.47 -10.08
C SER A 72 0.96 9.58 -11.13
N SER A 73 1.97 10.44 -11.20
CA SER A 73 2.04 11.51 -12.21
C SER A 73 2.18 10.96 -13.63
N SER A 74 2.96 9.89 -13.82
CA SER A 74 3.10 9.22 -15.12
C SER A 74 1.80 8.57 -15.59
N MET A 75 1.07 7.92 -14.67
CA MET A 75 -0.25 7.34 -14.97
C MET A 75 -1.24 8.44 -15.34
N LEU A 76 -1.27 9.55 -14.59
CA LEU A 76 -2.15 10.67 -14.87
C LEU A 76 -1.82 11.34 -16.22
N ALA A 77 -0.55 11.53 -16.53
CA ALA A 77 -0.11 12.07 -17.82
C ALA A 77 -0.46 11.13 -18.99
N SER A 78 -0.50 9.82 -18.79
CA SER A 78 -0.88 8.87 -19.84
C SER A 78 -2.37 8.89 -20.20
N VAL A 79 -3.22 9.32 -19.26
CA VAL A 79 -4.69 9.37 -19.43
C VAL A 79 -5.19 10.80 -19.68
N SER A 80 -4.34 11.82 -19.47
CA SER A 80 -4.69 13.23 -19.65
C SER A 80 -3.89 13.89 -20.77
N LEU A 81 -4.33 15.06 -21.22
CA LEU A 81 -3.61 15.90 -22.18
C LEU A 81 -2.53 16.78 -21.50
N PHE A 82 -2.33 16.64 -20.19
CA PHE A 82 -1.44 17.49 -19.41
C PHE A 82 0.01 17.07 -19.56
N SER A 83 0.92 18.06 -19.48
CA SER A 83 2.35 17.78 -19.44
C SER A 83 2.70 17.09 -18.11
N LEU A 84 3.70 16.19 -18.16
CA LEU A 84 4.11 15.45 -16.97
C LEU A 84 4.55 16.38 -15.83
N TYR A 85 5.24 17.48 -16.14
CA TYR A 85 5.66 18.46 -15.14
C TYR A 85 4.48 19.11 -14.40
N LEU A 86 3.40 19.40 -15.12
CA LEU A 86 2.17 19.92 -14.51
C LEU A 86 1.49 18.85 -13.64
N CYS A 87 1.45 17.60 -14.10
CA CYS A 87 0.92 16.48 -13.30
C CYS A 87 1.70 16.30 -11.99
N VAL A 88 3.04 16.34 -12.03
CA VAL A 88 3.89 16.25 -10.83
C VAL A 88 3.58 17.39 -9.86
N ALA A 89 3.47 18.63 -10.37
CA ALA A 89 3.16 19.79 -9.53
C ALA A 89 1.79 19.66 -8.85
N LEU A 90 0.76 19.26 -9.61
CA LEU A 90 -0.59 19.09 -9.08
C LEU A 90 -0.66 17.96 -8.04
N VAL A 91 -0.10 16.79 -8.36
CA VAL A 91 -0.11 15.60 -7.48
C VAL A 91 0.74 15.83 -6.23
N ALA A 92 1.77 16.67 -6.26
CA ALA A 92 2.51 17.06 -5.06
C ALA A 92 1.79 18.15 -4.24
N PHE A 93 1.20 19.14 -4.90
CA PHE A 93 0.61 20.31 -4.25
C PHE A 93 -0.64 19.96 -3.44
N PHE A 94 -1.58 19.18 -4.01
CA PHE A 94 -2.84 18.88 -3.31
C PHE A 94 -2.65 18.10 -2.00
N PRO A 95 -1.85 17.02 -1.94
CA PRO A 95 -1.56 16.34 -0.68
C PRO A 95 -0.81 17.22 0.30
N LEU A 96 0.15 18.04 -0.16
CA LEU A 96 0.89 18.95 0.71
C LEU A 96 -0.03 19.99 1.33
N PHE A 97 -0.91 20.59 0.53
CA PHE A 97 -1.96 21.49 1.01
C PHE A 97 -2.87 20.79 2.03
N ALA A 98 -3.37 19.60 1.72
CA ALA A 98 -4.25 18.84 2.62
C ALA A 98 -3.58 18.52 3.97
N VAL A 99 -2.29 18.13 3.96
CA VAL A 99 -1.50 17.84 5.17
C VAL A 99 -1.27 19.09 6.02
N VAL A 100 -0.89 20.20 5.39
CA VAL A 100 -0.61 21.46 6.10
C VAL A 100 -1.87 22.03 6.76
N PHE A 101 -3.02 21.97 6.07
CA PHE A 101 -4.23 22.67 6.52
C PHE A 101 -5.22 21.80 7.33
N SER A 102 -5.24 20.46 7.15
CA SER A 102 -6.22 19.60 7.85
C SER A 102 -5.65 18.73 8.96
N GLY A 103 -4.32 18.59 9.03
CA GLY A 103 -3.67 17.70 10.00
C GLY A 103 -4.00 16.21 9.79
N TYR A 104 -3.50 15.34 10.66
CA TYR A 104 -3.56 13.88 10.47
C TYR A 104 -4.99 13.28 10.58
N SER A 105 -5.80 13.79 11.49
CA SER A 105 -7.11 13.18 11.84
C SER A 105 -8.19 13.40 10.78
N CYS A 106 -8.22 14.56 10.12
CA CYS A 106 -9.21 14.85 9.06
C CYS A 106 -8.91 14.12 7.74
N ILE A 107 -7.64 13.83 7.46
CA ILE A 107 -7.23 13.15 6.22
C ILE A 107 -7.72 11.70 6.19
N MET A 108 -7.65 10.99 7.32
CA MET A 108 -7.97 9.57 7.36
C MET A 108 -9.45 9.28 7.03
N THR A 109 -10.39 10.12 7.47
CA THR A 109 -11.83 9.90 7.27
C THR A 109 -12.27 10.15 5.84
N LEU A 110 -11.87 11.29 5.25
CA LEU A 110 -12.24 11.61 3.86
C LEU A 110 -11.49 10.70 2.87
N SER A 111 -10.21 10.43 3.12
CA SER A 111 -9.41 9.55 2.26
C SER A 111 -9.94 8.12 2.28
N LEU A 112 -10.39 7.61 3.43
CA LEU A 112 -11.02 6.29 3.50
C LEU A 112 -12.30 6.23 2.66
N ILE A 113 -13.21 7.19 2.79
CA ILE A 113 -14.49 7.19 2.04
C ILE A 113 -14.22 7.31 0.54
N LEU A 114 -13.35 8.24 0.14
CA LEU A 114 -13.03 8.49 -1.27
C LEU A 114 -12.29 7.30 -1.90
N ASN A 115 -11.31 6.71 -1.20
CA ASN A 115 -10.61 5.52 -1.67
C ASN A 115 -11.56 4.33 -1.80
N THR A 116 -12.45 4.13 -0.82
CA THR A 116 -13.42 3.03 -0.86
C THR A 116 -14.40 3.21 -2.03
N LEU A 117 -14.90 4.44 -2.26
CA LEU A 117 -15.77 4.75 -3.40
C LEU A 117 -15.05 4.61 -4.75
N CYS A 118 -13.83 5.14 -4.90
CA CYS A 118 -13.06 5.01 -6.14
C CYS A 118 -12.70 3.55 -6.45
N ILE A 119 -12.33 2.76 -5.43
CA ILE A 119 -12.05 1.34 -5.58
C ILE A 119 -13.32 0.59 -5.96
N LEU A 120 -14.44 0.82 -5.27
CA LEU A 120 -15.71 0.14 -5.55
C LEU A 120 -16.25 0.52 -6.93
N VAL A 121 -16.34 1.81 -7.26
CA VAL A 121 -16.87 2.28 -8.55
C VAL A 121 -15.93 1.87 -9.69
N GLY A 122 -14.62 2.07 -9.54
CA GLY A 122 -13.63 1.66 -10.53
C GLY A 122 -13.70 0.16 -10.79
N ALA A 123 -13.66 -0.66 -9.73
CA ALA A 123 -13.79 -2.11 -9.85
C ALA A 123 -15.12 -2.53 -10.48
N SER A 124 -16.23 -1.90 -10.10
CA SER A 124 -17.57 -2.20 -10.64
C SER A 124 -17.64 -1.93 -12.13
N VAL A 125 -17.12 -0.79 -12.58
CA VAL A 125 -17.07 -0.43 -14.01
C VAL A 125 -16.20 -1.44 -14.76
N PHE A 126 -15.01 -1.77 -14.25
CA PHE A 126 -14.15 -2.77 -14.88
C PHE A 126 -14.76 -4.18 -14.89
N LEU A 127 -15.52 -4.56 -13.86
CA LEU A 127 -16.22 -5.85 -13.80
C LEU A 127 -17.35 -5.94 -14.82
N VAL A 128 -18.20 -4.91 -14.90
CA VAL A 128 -19.35 -4.87 -15.82
C VAL A 128 -18.92 -4.79 -17.28
N PHE A 129 -17.87 -4.03 -17.59
CA PHE A 129 -17.39 -3.90 -18.97
C PHE A 129 -16.36 -4.98 -19.38
N GLY A 130 -15.63 -5.56 -18.42
CA GLY A 130 -14.56 -6.51 -18.68
C GLY A 130 -15.00 -7.98 -18.71
N ILE A 131 -16.03 -8.37 -17.95
CA ILE A 131 -16.52 -9.76 -17.89
C ILE A 131 -17.83 -9.86 -18.66
N LYS A 132 -17.78 -10.39 -19.89
CA LYS A 132 -19.00 -10.67 -20.67
C LYS A 132 -19.57 -12.06 -20.39
N ASP A 133 -18.70 -13.04 -20.09
CA ASP A 133 -19.06 -14.44 -19.83
C ASP A 133 -18.08 -15.15 -18.86
N VAL A 134 -18.49 -16.28 -18.26
CA VAL A 134 -17.66 -17.10 -17.34
C VAL A 134 -16.36 -17.60 -18.00
N THR A 135 -16.38 -17.77 -19.32
CA THR A 135 -15.21 -18.16 -20.13
C THR A 135 -14.19 -17.02 -20.22
N THR A 136 -14.63 -15.76 -20.40
CA THR A 136 -13.75 -14.58 -20.39
C THR A 136 -13.09 -14.36 -19.02
N PHE A 137 -13.75 -14.74 -17.92
CA PHE A 137 -13.14 -14.68 -16.59
C PHE A 137 -11.97 -15.66 -16.44
N ARG A 138 -12.10 -16.88 -16.98
CA ARG A 138 -11.03 -17.90 -16.93
C ARG A 138 -9.79 -17.56 -17.75
N THR A 139 -9.93 -16.80 -18.82
CA THR A 139 -8.78 -16.33 -19.63
C THR A 139 -8.05 -15.15 -19.00
N ILE A 140 -8.70 -14.39 -18.12
CA ILE A 140 -8.13 -13.18 -17.49
C ILE A 140 -7.30 -13.52 -16.23
N ILE A 141 -7.60 -14.64 -15.57
CA ILE A 141 -6.82 -15.12 -14.41
C ILE A 141 -5.85 -16.21 -14.89
N PRO A 142 -4.56 -15.89 -15.14
CA PRO A 142 -3.60 -16.90 -15.55
C PRO A 142 -3.44 -17.94 -14.44
N TYR A 143 -3.62 -19.21 -14.81
CA TYR A 143 -3.63 -20.38 -13.92
C TYR A 143 -2.26 -21.06 -13.82
N GLU A 144 -1.17 -20.33 -14.09
CA GLU A 144 0.18 -20.86 -13.91
C GLU A 144 0.52 -20.85 -12.42
N PHE A 145 0.37 -22.03 -11.80
CA PHE A 145 0.62 -22.24 -10.38
C PHE A 145 1.98 -22.94 -10.19
N THR A 146 2.99 -22.15 -9.82
CA THR A 146 4.30 -22.64 -9.40
C THR A 146 4.35 -22.68 -7.86
N VAL A 147 4.56 -23.87 -7.30
CA VAL A 147 4.60 -24.07 -5.84
C VAL A 147 5.70 -23.21 -5.19
N SER A 148 6.86 -23.09 -5.86
CA SER A 148 7.99 -22.25 -5.41
C SER A 148 7.58 -20.79 -5.23
N ASP A 149 6.93 -20.21 -6.23
CA ASP A 149 6.60 -18.78 -6.22
C ASP A 149 5.50 -18.50 -5.21
N THR A 150 4.62 -19.48 -4.99
CA THR A 150 3.56 -19.42 -3.99
C THR A 150 4.13 -19.38 -2.57
N ILE A 151 5.10 -20.26 -2.26
CA ILE A 151 5.77 -20.30 -0.94
C ILE A 151 6.59 -19.02 -0.71
N ILE A 152 7.36 -18.58 -1.72
CA ILE A 152 8.14 -17.34 -1.63
C ILE A 152 7.22 -16.15 -1.40
N SER A 153 6.13 -16.05 -2.17
CA SER A 153 5.17 -14.96 -2.03
C SER A 153 4.50 -14.94 -0.66
N LEU A 154 4.19 -16.11 -0.09
CA LEU A 154 3.68 -16.24 1.28
C LEU A 154 4.68 -15.72 2.31
N PHE A 155 5.95 -16.13 2.22
CA PHE A 155 7.01 -15.66 3.12
C PHE A 155 7.25 -14.15 3.01
N VAL A 156 7.32 -13.64 1.79
CA VAL A 156 7.48 -12.20 1.55
C VAL A 156 6.28 -11.43 2.10
N GLY A 157 5.07 -11.94 1.87
CA GLY A 157 3.85 -11.40 2.47
C GLY A 157 3.91 -11.36 3.97
N PHE A 158 4.27 -12.47 4.62
CA PHE A 158 4.38 -12.54 6.07
C PHE A 158 5.42 -11.55 6.64
N VAL A 159 6.65 -11.56 6.12
CA VAL A 159 7.76 -10.74 6.66
C VAL A 159 7.49 -9.24 6.47
N VAL A 160 7.06 -8.82 5.28
CA VAL A 160 6.76 -7.42 4.99
C VAL A 160 5.60 -6.93 5.86
N SER A 161 4.55 -7.75 6.01
CA SER A 161 3.38 -7.39 6.82
C SER A 161 3.69 -7.34 8.30
N LEU A 162 4.55 -8.25 8.79
CA LEU A 162 4.99 -8.24 10.17
C LEU A 162 5.79 -6.97 10.47
N TYR A 163 6.67 -6.54 9.57
CA TYR A 163 7.34 -5.23 9.67
C TYR A 163 6.31 -4.08 9.65
N GLN A 164 5.37 -4.08 8.71
CA GLN A 164 4.36 -3.02 8.61
C GLN A 164 3.52 -2.88 9.87
N LEU A 165 3.03 -3.99 10.42
CA LEU A 165 2.12 -3.98 11.58
C LEU A 165 2.83 -3.69 12.90
N THR A 166 4.12 -3.98 13.01
CA THR A 166 4.87 -3.85 14.28
C THR A 166 5.82 -2.65 14.31
N SER A 167 6.45 -2.34 13.18
CA SER A 167 7.66 -1.52 13.10
C SER A 167 7.51 -0.31 12.16
N SER A 168 6.36 -0.16 11.49
CA SER A 168 6.08 1.01 10.64
C SER A 168 5.52 2.18 11.45
N PRO A 169 6.18 3.35 11.45
CA PRO A 169 5.66 4.53 12.15
C PRO A 169 4.34 5.05 11.58
N LEU A 170 4.08 4.85 10.28
CA LEU A 170 2.84 5.30 9.63
C LEU A 170 1.61 4.57 10.19
N LEU A 171 1.70 3.25 10.34
CA LEU A 171 0.62 2.44 10.93
C LEU A 171 0.54 2.64 12.44
N TYR A 172 1.69 2.78 13.12
CA TYR A 172 1.71 3.05 14.54
C TYR A 172 0.99 4.36 14.91
N GLN A 173 1.12 5.42 14.11
CA GLN A 173 0.38 6.66 14.33
C GLN A 173 -1.15 6.49 14.24
N ALA A 174 -1.64 5.50 13.49
CA ALA A 174 -3.06 5.18 13.44
C ALA A 174 -3.52 4.38 14.68
N TYR A 175 -2.62 3.60 15.27
CA TYR A 175 -2.90 2.77 16.46
C TYR A 175 -2.74 3.53 17.78
N PHE A 176 -1.80 4.46 17.85
CA PHE A 176 -1.49 5.25 19.04
C PHE A 176 -2.70 5.93 19.71
N PRO A 177 -3.62 6.59 18.99
CA PRO A 177 -4.76 7.26 19.62
C PRO A 177 -5.84 6.31 20.15
N ILE A 178 -5.71 4.98 19.94
CA ILE A 178 -6.73 4.01 20.36
C ILE A 178 -6.68 3.81 21.88
N PRO A 179 -7.77 4.13 22.61
CA PRO A 179 -7.70 4.28 24.07
C PRO A 179 -7.60 2.96 24.84
N THR A 180 -7.91 1.82 24.22
CA THR A 180 -7.94 0.52 24.91
C THR A 180 -7.35 -0.58 24.05
N LEU A 181 -6.66 -1.53 24.68
CA LEU A 181 -6.12 -2.72 24.01
C LEU A 181 -7.21 -3.53 23.29
N HIS A 182 -8.42 -3.62 23.85
CA HIS A 182 -9.53 -4.32 23.20
C HIS A 182 -9.92 -3.66 21.88
N LYS A 183 -10.07 -2.33 21.85
CA LYS A 183 -10.34 -1.59 20.62
C LYS A 183 -9.19 -1.73 19.62
N LEU A 184 -7.93 -1.71 20.08
CA LEU A 184 -6.77 -1.90 19.19
C LEU A 184 -6.80 -3.27 18.52
N ARG A 185 -7.05 -4.33 19.29
CA ARG A 185 -7.20 -5.70 18.78
C ARG A 185 -8.35 -5.82 17.79
N LEU A 186 -9.49 -5.20 18.10
CA LEU A 186 -10.64 -5.16 17.19
C LEU A 186 -10.32 -4.43 15.90
N THR A 187 -9.62 -3.28 15.98
CA THR A 187 -9.16 -2.52 14.81
C THR A 187 -8.19 -3.33 13.95
N LEU A 188 -7.24 -4.05 14.55
CA LEU A 188 -6.33 -4.94 13.83
C LEU A 188 -7.08 -6.09 13.13
N ALA A 189 -8.07 -6.68 13.80
CA ALA A 189 -8.91 -7.72 13.22
C ALA A 189 -9.71 -7.19 12.01
N PHE A 190 -10.36 -6.03 12.15
CA PHE A 190 -11.05 -5.39 11.03
C PHE A 190 -10.11 -5.00 9.91
N HIS A 191 -8.93 -4.45 10.23
CA HIS A 191 -7.91 -4.13 9.24
C HIS A 191 -7.52 -5.37 8.41
N GLY A 192 -7.37 -6.52 9.05
CA GLY A 192 -7.14 -7.79 8.36
C GLY A 192 -8.25 -8.21 7.42
N VAL A 193 -9.50 -8.16 7.90
CA VAL A 193 -10.68 -8.52 7.09
C VAL A 193 -10.81 -7.58 5.89
N PHE A 194 -10.68 -6.26 6.11
CA PHE A 194 -10.76 -5.27 5.04
C PHE A 194 -9.60 -5.40 4.05
N GLN A 195 -8.38 -5.69 4.52
CA GLN A 195 -7.24 -5.89 3.64
C GLN A 195 -7.42 -7.13 2.75
N LEU A 196 -7.92 -8.24 3.29
CA LEU A 196 -8.24 -9.43 2.51
C LEU A 196 -9.30 -9.13 1.43
N PHE A 197 -10.39 -8.46 1.81
CA PHE A 197 -11.45 -8.11 0.86
C PHE A 197 -10.96 -7.12 -0.22
N SER A 198 -10.26 -6.07 0.20
CA SER A 198 -9.69 -5.05 -0.67
C SER A 198 -8.65 -5.64 -1.61
N SER A 199 -7.76 -6.52 -1.13
CA SER A 199 -6.72 -7.13 -1.95
C SER A 199 -7.27 -8.06 -3.03
N ILE A 200 -8.32 -8.84 -2.73
CA ILE A 200 -9.03 -9.63 -3.75
C ILE A 200 -9.63 -8.71 -4.80
N LEU A 201 -10.31 -7.65 -4.37
CA LEU A 201 -10.97 -6.71 -5.28
C LEU A 201 -9.94 -5.94 -6.14
N VAL A 202 -8.83 -5.48 -5.55
CA VAL A 202 -7.72 -4.85 -6.27
C VAL A 202 -7.06 -5.83 -7.24
N PHE A 203 -6.83 -7.08 -6.85
CA PHE A 203 -6.28 -8.11 -7.73
C PHE A 203 -7.17 -8.32 -8.96
N VAL A 204 -8.48 -8.47 -8.74
CA VAL A 204 -9.46 -8.63 -9.83
C VAL A 204 -9.49 -7.38 -10.71
N THR A 205 -9.50 -6.18 -10.12
CA THR A 205 -9.54 -4.91 -10.87
C THR A 205 -8.29 -4.69 -11.72
N ILE A 206 -7.10 -4.97 -11.16
CA ILE A 206 -5.83 -4.87 -11.87
C ILE A 206 -5.76 -5.91 -12.99
N ALA A 207 -6.20 -7.15 -12.75
CA ALA A 207 -6.25 -8.19 -13.78
C ALA A 207 -7.16 -7.77 -14.95
N LEU A 208 -8.34 -7.22 -14.66
CA LEU A 208 -9.28 -6.69 -15.65
C LEU A 208 -8.72 -5.47 -16.40
N PHE A 209 -8.08 -4.55 -15.68
CA PHE A 209 -7.46 -3.37 -16.27
C PHE A 209 -6.32 -3.75 -17.22
N TYR A 210 -5.45 -4.67 -16.82
CA TYR A 210 -4.39 -5.17 -17.70
C TYR A 210 -4.95 -5.93 -18.91
N ALA A 211 -5.99 -6.74 -18.74
CA ALA A 211 -6.64 -7.42 -19.86
C ALA A 211 -7.31 -6.43 -20.84
N PHE A 212 -7.88 -5.34 -20.33
CA PHE A 212 -8.41 -4.26 -21.16
C PHE A 212 -7.27 -3.55 -21.93
N LEU A 213 -6.20 -3.19 -21.23
CA LEU A 213 -5.03 -2.54 -21.80
C LEU A 213 -4.36 -3.40 -22.87
N GLU A 214 -4.17 -4.70 -22.64
CA GLU A 214 -3.53 -5.62 -23.58
C GLU A 214 -4.36 -5.79 -24.88
N ASN A 215 -5.68 -5.67 -24.78
CA ASN A 215 -6.59 -5.76 -25.93
C ASN A 215 -6.82 -4.44 -26.69
N LYS A 216 -6.58 -3.28 -26.07
CA LYS A 216 -6.95 -1.96 -26.62
C LYS A 216 -5.81 -0.96 -26.72
N CYS A 217 -4.70 -1.18 -26.02
CA CYS A 217 -3.57 -0.27 -25.96
C CYS A 217 -2.26 -1.02 -26.24
N SER A 218 -1.53 -0.63 -27.28
CA SER A 218 -0.14 -1.06 -27.50
C SER A 218 0.77 -0.38 -26.47
N LEU A 219 0.80 -0.89 -25.25
CA LEU A 219 1.61 -0.29 -24.21
C LEU A 219 3.05 -0.79 -24.26
N ASN A 220 3.92 0.03 -24.86
CA ASN A 220 5.37 -0.07 -24.68
C ASN A 220 5.77 0.45 -23.29
N PHE A 221 5.40 -0.26 -22.21
CA PHE A 221 5.91 0.04 -20.88
C PHE A 221 7.34 -0.48 -20.72
N SER A 222 8.32 0.41 -20.89
CA SER A 222 9.72 0.16 -20.54
C SER A 222 10.09 1.01 -19.32
N TYR A 223 10.58 0.35 -18.26
CA TYR A 223 11.19 1.00 -17.09
C TYR A 223 12.42 1.86 -17.46
N GLN A 224 12.90 1.83 -18.71
CA GLN A 224 13.94 2.74 -19.20
C GLN A 224 13.50 4.22 -19.14
N THR A 225 12.19 4.51 -19.13
CA THR A 225 11.66 5.87 -18.97
C THR A 225 11.93 6.49 -17.58
N LEU A 226 12.18 5.67 -16.54
CA LEU A 226 12.62 6.18 -15.23
C LEU A 226 14.00 6.86 -15.29
N PHE A 227 14.88 6.39 -16.17
CA PHE A 227 16.22 6.96 -16.36
C PHE A 227 16.27 8.15 -17.33
N VAL A 228 15.14 8.51 -17.96
CA VAL A 228 15.07 9.72 -18.77
C VAL A 228 15.12 10.97 -17.88
N PHE A 229 14.60 10.90 -16.64
CA PHE A 229 14.72 11.98 -15.66
C PHE A 229 16.15 12.28 -15.23
N THR A 230 17.05 11.28 -15.28
CA THR A 230 18.48 11.49 -14.98
C THR A 230 19.27 12.03 -16.17
N LYS A 231 18.70 12.03 -17.39
CA LYS A 231 19.38 12.51 -18.61
C LYS A 231 19.18 14.00 -18.88
N VAL A 232 18.29 14.68 -18.16
CA VAL A 232 18.20 16.14 -18.20
C VAL A 232 19.08 16.71 -17.08
N SER A 233 20.38 16.56 -17.26
CA SER A 233 21.39 17.39 -16.61
C SER A 233 21.42 18.73 -17.33
N TRP A 234 21.42 19.80 -16.53
CA TRP A 234 21.73 21.20 -16.86
C TRP A 234 22.51 21.44 -18.14
#